data_AF-A0A143BIH2-F1
#
_entry.id   AF-A0A143BIH2-F1
#
_cell.length_a   1.000
_cell.length_b   1.000
_cell.length_c   1.000
_cell.angle_alpha   90.00
_cell.angle_beta   90.00
_cell.angle_gamma   90.00
#
_symmetry.space_group_name_H-M   'P 1'
#
loop_
_entity.id
_entity.type
_entity.pdbx_description
1 polymer ?
#
loop_
_entity_poly.entity_id
_entity_poly.type
_entity_poly.pdbx_seq_one_letter_code
_entity_poly.pdbx_strand_id
1 'polypeptide(L)'
;MPTLAAQLIHIADAAVIATDTRAIAESLELPADVRAQVVDDAMRLCNDITSLAEAMGEDEDEPELYRSLAALWLELRFEWQRHNLVANYDTMRTGTCAPLIMVRASVASYVLDRIEALLAQEHRERLGDSAVDMLDALRTDVEHARVSSAD
;
A
#
# COMPACT_ATOMS: atom_id res chain seq x y z
N MET A 1 -21.99 -11.80 -3.77
CA MET A 1 -20.66 -11.62 -3.18
C MET A 1 -20.61 -10.24 -2.55
N PRO A 2 -19.83 -10.00 -1.48
CA PRO A 2 -19.71 -8.65 -0.93
C PRO A 2 -19.09 -7.73 -2.00
N THR A 3 -19.62 -6.52 -2.14
CA THR A 3 -19.07 -5.48 -3.04
C THR A 3 -17.62 -5.16 -2.71
N LEU A 4 -16.85 -4.61 -3.65
CA LEU A 4 -15.48 -4.14 -3.39
C LEU A 4 -15.44 -3.17 -2.20
N ALA A 5 -16.32 -2.16 -2.18
CA ALA A 5 -16.38 -1.16 -1.10
C ALA A 5 -16.56 -1.80 0.28
N ALA A 6 -17.53 -2.71 0.45
CA ALA A 6 -17.73 -3.44 1.71
C ALA A 6 -16.49 -4.24 2.15
N GLN A 7 -15.74 -4.82 1.22
CA GLN A 7 -14.49 -5.53 1.55
C GLN A 7 -13.38 -4.56 1.95
N LEU A 8 -13.28 -3.39 1.30
CA LEU A 8 -12.32 -2.35 1.65
C LEU A 8 -12.54 -1.80 3.05
N ILE A 9 -13.80 -1.60 3.47
CA ILE A 9 -14.13 -1.23 4.85
C ILE A 9 -13.62 -2.28 5.84
N HIS A 10 -13.77 -3.57 5.52
CA HIS A 10 -13.26 -4.64 6.37
C HIS A 10 -11.72 -4.73 6.39
N ILE A 11 -11.08 -4.52 5.23
CA ILE A 11 -9.62 -4.45 5.10
C ILE A 11 -9.08 -3.31 5.95
N ALA A 12 -9.73 -2.14 5.90
CA ALA A 12 -9.42 -0.94 6.66
C ALA A 12 -10.04 -0.91 8.06
N ASP A 13 -10.14 -2.05 8.74
CA ASP A 13 -10.51 -2.08 10.15
C ASP A 13 -9.45 -1.36 11.00
N ALA A 14 -9.79 -0.13 11.40
CA ALA A 14 -8.96 0.77 12.18
C ALA A 14 -8.44 0.14 13.48
N ALA A 15 -9.27 -0.63 14.19
CA ALA A 15 -8.88 -1.23 15.45
C ALA A 15 -7.83 -2.31 15.24
N VAL A 16 -8.00 -3.12 14.19
CA VAL A 16 -7.05 -4.19 13.84
C VAL A 16 -5.74 -3.60 13.32
N ILE A 17 -5.81 -2.65 12.38
CA ILE A 17 -4.61 -2.00 11.82
C ILE A 17 -3.81 -1.31 12.92
N ALA A 18 -4.46 -0.56 13.81
CA ALA A 18 -3.78 0.12 14.91
C ALA A 18 -3.10 -0.87 15.87
N THR A 19 -3.76 -2.00 16.16
CA THR A 19 -3.24 -3.02 17.07
C THR A 19 -2.03 -3.73 16.48
N ASP A 20 -2.14 -4.22 15.25
CA ASP A 20 -1.08 -4.99 14.62
C ASP A 20 0.12 -4.10 14.24
N THR A 21 -0.13 -2.88 13.76
CA THR A 21 0.94 -1.90 13.48
C THR A 21 1.71 -1.55 14.75
N ARG A 22 1.01 -1.38 15.88
CA ARG A 22 1.66 -1.16 17.18
C ARG A 22 2.52 -2.36 17.57
N ALA A 23 2.00 -3.57 17.42
CA ALA A 23 2.75 -4.80 17.72
C ALA A 23 4.02 -4.92 16.85
N ILE A 24 3.94 -4.60 15.55
CA ILE A 24 5.10 -4.54 14.66
C ILE A 24 6.11 -3.47 15.12
N ALA A 25 5.63 -2.28 15.48
CA ALA A 25 6.51 -1.20 15.93
C ALA A 25 7.18 -1.50 17.29
N GLU A 26 6.51 -2.27 18.16
CA GLU A 26 7.02 -2.72 19.46
C GLU A 26 8.01 -3.90 19.35
N SER A 27 8.07 -4.59 18.21
CA SER A 27 8.99 -5.72 18.01
C SER A 27 10.46 -5.29 17.86
N LEU A 28 10.71 -3.98 17.74
CA LEU A 28 12.03 -3.40 17.58
C LEU A 28 12.23 -2.22 18.53
N GLU A 29 13.48 -1.96 18.90
CA GLU A 29 13.85 -0.85 19.79
C GLU A 29 13.76 0.48 19.04
N LEU A 30 12.61 1.13 19.13
CA LEU A 30 12.35 2.46 18.57
C LEU A 30 12.03 3.49 19.67
N PRO A 31 12.37 4.78 19.47
CA PRO A 31 11.85 5.88 20.27
C PRO A 31 10.31 5.91 20.26
N ALA A 32 9.70 6.34 21.36
CA ALA A 32 8.24 6.29 21.52
C ALA A 32 7.49 7.18 20.51
N ASP A 33 8.03 8.35 20.21
CA ASP A 33 7.54 9.28 19.18
C ASP A 33 7.61 8.67 17.78
N VAL A 34 8.71 7.97 17.47
CA VAL A 34 8.88 7.28 16.18
C VAL A 34 7.90 6.11 16.05
N ARG A 35 7.65 5.34 17.13
CA ARG A 35 6.61 4.30 17.13
C ARG A 35 5.23 4.89 16.89
N ALA A 36 4.90 6.00 17.54
CA ALA A 36 3.63 6.68 17.37
C ALA A 36 3.44 7.12 15.91
N GLN A 37 4.48 7.70 15.31
CA GLN A 37 4.45 8.12 13.90
C GLN A 37 4.16 6.96 12.94
N VAL A 38 4.75 5.78 13.15
CA VAL A 38 4.49 4.60 12.32
C VAL A 38 3.02 4.18 12.39
N VAL A 39 2.44 4.20 13.59
CA VAL A 39 1.02 3.89 13.78
C VAL A 39 0.15 4.95 13.11
N ASP A 40 0.48 6.23 13.25
CA ASP A 40 -0.25 7.34 12.64
C ASP A 40 -0.23 7.27 11.10
N ASP A 41 0.91 6.90 10.51
CA ASP A 41 1.05 6.73 9.07
C ASP A 41 0.19 5.56 8.56
N ALA A 42 0.18 4.42 9.26
CA ALA A 42 -0.69 3.29 8.91
C ALA A 42 -2.19 3.64 9.07
N MET A 43 -2.52 4.42 10.10
CA MET A 43 -3.89 4.91 10.32
C MET A 43 -4.34 5.89 9.26
N ARG A 44 -3.43 6.72 8.71
CA ARG A 44 -3.75 7.57 7.56
C ARG A 44 -4.15 6.73 6.35
N LEU A 45 -3.35 5.72 6.01
CA LEU A 45 -3.66 4.80 4.91
C LEU A 45 -4.99 4.06 5.12
N CYS A 46 -5.27 3.62 6.36
CA CYS A 46 -6.55 3.03 6.74
C CYS A 46 -7.73 3.98 6.46
N ASN A 47 -7.59 5.25 6.84
CA ASN A 47 -8.62 6.26 6.60
C ASN A 47 -8.79 6.55 5.10
N ASP A 48 -7.70 6.55 4.34
CA ASP A 48 -7.75 6.76 2.89
C ASP A 48 -8.52 5.61 2.19
N ILE A 49 -8.23 4.35 2.54
CA ILE A 49 -8.98 3.19 2.00
C ILE A 49 -10.46 3.26 2.38
N THR A 50 -10.76 3.60 3.63
CA THR A 50 -12.14 3.76 4.11
C THR A 50 -12.86 4.87 3.33
N SER A 51 -12.21 6.02 3.15
CA SER A 51 -12.77 7.17 2.45
C SER A 51 -13.06 6.86 0.98
N LEU A 52 -12.16 6.12 0.30
CA LEU A 52 -12.39 5.64 -1.07
C LEU A 52 -13.63 4.75 -1.14
N ALA A 53 -13.74 3.78 -0.22
CA ALA A 53 -14.87 2.85 -0.18
C ALA A 53 -16.21 3.54 0.12
N GLU A 54 -16.21 4.55 1.00
CA GLU A 54 -17.40 5.34 1.31
C GLU A 54 -17.80 6.28 0.18
N ALA A 55 -16.82 6.89 -0.50
CA ALA A 55 -17.07 7.84 -1.58
C ALA A 55 -17.52 7.16 -2.89
N MET A 56 -17.10 5.92 -3.14
CA MET A 56 -17.35 5.16 -4.37
C MET A 56 -18.04 3.82 -4.08
N GLY A 57 -18.99 3.84 -3.14
CA GLY A 57 -19.68 2.64 -2.66
C GLY A 57 -20.78 2.11 -3.58
N GLU A 58 -21.15 2.87 -4.61
CA GLU A 58 -22.20 2.52 -5.56
C GLU A 58 -21.67 1.64 -6.70
N ASP A 59 -22.53 0.77 -7.24
CA ASP A 59 -22.14 -0.19 -8.29
C ASP A 59 -21.59 0.49 -9.56
N GLU A 60 -22.04 1.73 -9.86
CA GLU A 60 -21.58 2.50 -11.02
C GLU A 60 -20.16 3.07 -10.85
N ASP A 61 -19.73 3.28 -9.61
CA ASP A 61 -18.40 3.81 -9.27
C ASP A 61 -17.34 2.71 -9.11
N GLU A 62 -17.76 1.43 -9.14
CA GLU A 62 -16.86 0.30 -8.91
C GLU A 62 -15.58 0.34 -9.80
N PRO A 63 -15.64 0.68 -11.11
CA PRO A 63 -14.45 0.82 -11.94
C PRO A 63 -13.48 1.91 -11.46
N GLU A 64 -13.99 3.04 -10.97
CA GLU A 64 -13.15 4.12 -10.43
C GLU A 64 -12.54 3.73 -9.09
N LEU A 65 -13.30 2.98 -8.28
CA LEU A 65 -12.81 2.42 -7.02
C LEU A 65 -11.65 1.43 -7.27
N TYR A 66 -11.73 0.57 -8.29
CA TYR A 66 -10.60 -0.28 -8.67
C TYR A 66 -9.38 0.54 -9.10
N ARG A 67 -9.57 1.58 -9.91
CA ARG A 67 -8.45 2.43 -10.35
C ARG A 67 -7.78 3.09 -9.15
N SER A 68 -8.57 3.64 -8.24
CA SER A 68 -8.08 4.29 -7.02
C SER A 68 -7.36 3.32 -6.09
N LEU A 69 -7.95 2.14 -5.87
CA LEU A 69 -7.34 1.08 -5.06
C LEU A 69 -6.05 0.56 -5.70
N ALA A 70 -6.02 0.37 -7.01
CA ALA A 70 -4.84 -0.08 -7.74
C ALA A 70 -3.69 0.93 -7.67
N ALA A 71 -3.98 2.23 -7.70
CA ALA A 71 -2.97 3.27 -7.51
C ALA A 71 -2.37 3.21 -6.10
N LEU A 72 -3.23 3.16 -5.07
CA LEU A 72 -2.82 3.02 -3.67
C LEU A 72 -2.01 1.73 -3.44
N TRP A 73 -2.45 0.61 -4.01
CA TRP A 73 -1.76 -0.67 -3.92
C TRP A 73 -0.37 -0.62 -4.58
N LEU A 74 -0.24 0.00 -5.75
CA LEU A 74 1.05 0.21 -6.42
C LEU A 74 1.98 1.11 -5.59
N GLU A 75 1.46 2.21 -5.04
CA GLU A 75 2.22 3.10 -4.16
C GLU A 75 2.79 2.34 -2.96
N LEU A 76 1.95 1.52 -2.31
CA LEU A 76 2.36 0.71 -1.17
C LEU A 76 3.37 -0.39 -1.56
N ARG A 77 3.18 -1.03 -2.71
CA ARG A 77 4.16 -2.00 -3.28
C ARG A 77 5.52 -1.32 -3.51
N PHE A 78 5.54 -0.11 -4.08
CA PHE A 78 6.78 0.64 -4.32
C PHE A 78 7.41 1.15 -3.02
N GLU A 79 6.61 1.54 -2.03
CA GLU A 79 7.09 1.91 -0.70
C GLU A 79 7.77 0.72 -0.01
N TRP A 80 7.11 -0.43 0.01
CA TRP A 80 7.67 -1.67 0.54
C TRP A 80 8.99 -2.02 -0.17
N GLN A 81 9.03 -1.97 -1.51
CA GLN A 81 10.23 -2.26 -2.28
C GLN A 81 11.36 -1.28 -1.94
N ARG A 82 11.05 0.01 -1.83
CA ARG A 82 12.03 1.05 -1.48
C ARG A 82 12.62 0.84 -0.09
N HIS A 83 11.80 0.52 0.92
CA HIS A 83 12.31 0.20 2.25
C HIS A 83 13.21 -1.05 2.25
N ASN A 84 12.83 -2.09 1.51
CA ASN A 84 13.67 -3.29 1.39
C ASN A 84 14.99 -3.02 0.67
N LEU A 85 15.00 -2.18 -0.37
CA LEU A 85 16.23 -1.77 -1.05
C LEU A 85 17.19 -1.06 -0.08
N VAL A 86 16.67 -0.13 0.72
CA VAL A 86 17.46 0.58 1.74
C VAL A 86 17.99 -0.40 2.79
N ALA A 87 17.12 -1.28 3.32
CA ALA A 87 17.51 -2.27 4.31
C ALA A 87 18.63 -3.19 3.81
N ASN A 88 18.46 -3.74 2.61
CA ASN A 88 19.44 -4.63 1.99
C ASN A 88 20.78 -3.92 1.77
N TYR A 89 20.74 -2.68 1.27
CA TYR A 89 21.94 -1.89 1.06
C TYR A 89 22.69 -1.62 2.37
N ASP A 90 22.00 -1.19 3.42
CA ASP A 90 22.63 -0.91 4.71
C ASP A 90 23.17 -2.17 5.39
N THR A 91 22.46 -3.30 5.29
CA THR A 91 22.95 -4.59 5.78
C THR A 91 24.22 -5.01 5.05
N MET A 92 24.27 -4.87 3.72
CA MET A 92 25.48 -5.17 2.96
C MET A 92 26.65 -4.23 3.31
N ARG A 93 26.37 -2.94 3.52
CA ARG A 93 27.39 -1.91 3.76
C ARG A 93 27.93 -1.90 5.19
N THR A 94 27.09 -2.17 6.18
CA THR A 94 27.39 -1.97 7.61
C THR A 94 27.20 -3.22 8.48
N GLY A 95 26.67 -4.30 7.90
CA GLY A 95 26.30 -5.50 8.66
C GLY A 95 24.99 -5.37 9.46
N THR A 96 24.34 -4.20 9.43
CA THR A 96 23.10 -3.92 10.18
C THR A 96 22.14 -3.07 9.35
N CYS A 97 20.86 -3.01 9.74
CA CYS A 97 19.87 -2.11 9.13
C CYS A 97 19.25 -1.23 10.22
N ALA A 98 18.90 0.01 9.87
CA ALA A 98 18.18 0.89 10.79
C ALA A 98 16.82 0.28 11.17
N PRO A 99 16.50 0.09 12.46
CA PRO A 99 15.26 -0.57 12.89
C PRO A 99 13.98 0.07 12.33
N LEU A 100 13.97 1.40 12.17
CA LEU A 100 12.83 2.12 11.60
C LEU A 100 12.53 1.68 10.16
N ILE A 101 13.55 1.44 9.34
CA ILE A 101 13.36 0.99 7.95
C ILE A 101 12.75 -0.40 7.93
N MET A 102 13.18 -1.29 8.84
CA MET A 102 12.59 -2.62 8.99
C MET A 102 11.12 -2.55 9.41
N VAL A 103 10.80 -1.75 10.44
CA VAL A 103 9.41 -1.56 10.88
C VAL A 103 8.54 -1.03 9.74
N ARG A 104 8.99 -0.01 9.01
CA ARG A 104 8.22 0.53 7.87
C ARG A 104 8.03 -0.49 6.75
N ALA A 105 9.05 -1.28 6.42
CA ALA A 105 8.91 -2.38 5.47
C ALA A 105 7.89 -3.41 5.95
N SER A 106 7.93 -3.79 7.22
CA SER A 106 7.00 -4.75 7.83
C SER A 106 5.56 -4.24 7.85
N VAL A 107 5.34 -2.97 8.18
CA VAL A 107 4.00 -2.35 8.17
C VAL A 107 3.44 -2.27 6.75
N ALA A 108 4.25 -1.84 5.77
CA ALA A 108 3.82 -1.83 4.37
C ALA A 108 3.48 -3.25 3.88
N SER A 109 4.30 -4.24 4.23
CA SER A 109 4.05 -5.64 3.92
C SER A 109 2.76 -6.16 4.56
N TYR A 110 2.49 -5.77 5.81
CA TYR A 110 1.29 -6.17 6.53
C TYR A 110 0.04 -5.60 5.87
N VAL A 111 0.03 -4.31 5.50
CA VAL A 111 -1.15 -3.71 4.85
C VAL A 111 -1.35 -4.30 3.46
N LEU A 112 -0.28 -4.57 2.70
CA LEU A 112 -0.37 -5.32 1.44
C LEU A 112 -1.01 -6.69 1.62
N ASP A 113 -0.54 -7.46 2.61
CA ASP A 113 -1.07 -8.78 2.92
C ASP A 113 -2.54 -8.71 3.31
N ARG A 114 -2.98 -7.70 4.09
CA ARG A 114 -4.40 -7.49 4.37
C ARG A 114 -5.23 -7.30 3.11
N ILE A 115 -4.80 -6.41 2.21
CA ILE A 115 -5.49 -6.16 0.94
C ILE A 115 -5.57 -7.47 0.14
N GLU A 116 -4.45 -8.17 0.02
CA GLU A 116 -4.32 -9.36 -0.82
C GLU A 116 -4.96 -10.62 -0.22
N ALA A 117 -5.06 -10.73 1.10
CA ALA A 117 -5.62 -11.90 1.76
C ALA A 117 -7.13 -11.79 1.98
N LEU A 118 -7.65 -10.57 2.24
CA LEU A 118 -9.05 -10.35 2.57
C LEU A 118 -9.92 -10.01 1.36
N LEU A 119 -9.33 -9.54 0.25
CA LEU A 119 -10.07 -9.41 -1.00
C LEU A 119 -10.45 -10.80 -1.55
N ALA A 120 -11.72 -10.94 -1.95
CA ALA A 120 -12.16 -12.10 -2.71
C ALA A 120 -11.36 -12.23 -4.01
N GLN A 121 -11.16 -13.47 -4.47
CA GLN A 121 -10.31 -13.77 -5.61
C GLN A 121 -10.61 -12.93 -6.85
N GLU A 122 -11.89 -12.78 -7.22
CA GLU A 122 -12.31 -11.98 -8.38
C GLU A 122 -11.87 -10.51 -8.26
N HIS A 123 -12.00 -9.89 -7.08
CA HIS A 123 -11.55 -8.52 -6.88
C HIS A 123 -10.04 -8.39 -6.92
N ARG A 124 -9.29 -9.41 -6.48
CA ARG A 124 -7.82 -9.43 -6.58
C ARG A 124 -7.35 -9.51 -8.03
N GLU A 125 -8.02 -10.32 -8.84
CA GLU A 125 -7.74 -10.43 -10.27
C GLU A 125 -8.01 -9.08 -10.95
N ARG A 126 -9.19 -8.47 -10.70
CA ARG A 126 -9.54 -7.13 -11.24
C ARG A 126 -8.60 -6.01 -10.75
N LEU A 127 -8.16 -6.08 -9.50
CA LEU A 127 -7.14 -5.18 -8.95
C LEU A 127 -5.82 -5.32 -9.71
N GLY A 128 -5.39 -6.57 -9.98
CA GLY A 128 -4.21 -6.87 -10.76
C GLY A 128 -4.29 -6.32 -12.19
N ASP A 129 -5.40 -6.57 -12.88
CA ASP A 129 -5.65 -6.04 -14.23
C ASP A 129 -5.59 -4.51 -14.24
N SER A 130 -6.28 -3.85 -13.28
CA SER A 130 -6.29 -2.39 -13.16
C SER A 130 -4.90 -1.80 -12.90
N ALA A 131 -4.08 -2.49 -12.11
CA ALA A 131 -2.69 -2.08 -11.85
C ALA A 131 -1.82 -2.23 -13.10
N VAL A 132 -1.98 -3.31 -13.87
CA VAL A 132 -1.27 -3.52 -15.14
C VAL A 132 -1.65 -2.45 -16.16
N ASP A 133 -2.94 -2.16 -16.31
CA ASP A 133 -3.43 -1.13 -17.24
C ASP A 133 -2.82 0.24 -16.92
N MET A 134 -2.69 0.59 -15.63
CA MET A 134 -2.05 1.84 -15.22
C MET A 134 -0.55 1.88 -15.52
N LEU A 135 0.17 0.78 -15.30
CA LEU A 135 1.60 0.71 -15.63
C LEU A 135 1.84 0.77 -17.14
N ASP A 136 0.97 0.15 -17.93
CA ASP A 136 1.04 0.20 -19.39
C ASP A 136 0.75 1.62 -19.91
N ALA A 137 -0.24 2.32 -19.35
CA ALA A 137 -0.52 3.73 -19.67
C ALA A 137 0.70 4.61 -19.36
N LEU A 138 1.28 4.46 -18.15
CA LEU A 138 2.48 5.21 -17.76
C LEU A 138 3.68 4.92 -18.67
N ARG A 139 3.86 3.66 -19.10
CA ARG A 139 4.92 3.29 -20.05
C ARG A 139 4.76 4.07 -21.35
N THR A 140 3.54 4.08 -21.92
CA THR A 140 3.24 4.81 -23.14
C THR A 140 3.52 6.31 -23.01
N ASP A 141 3.15 6.92 -21.88
CA ASP A 141 3.42 8.34 -21.63
C ASP A 141 4.92 8.66 -21.59
N VAL A 142 5.72 7.81 -20.93
CA VAL A 142 7.18 7.97 -20.85
C VAL A 142 7.82 7.80 -22.23
N GLU A 143 7.34 6.87 -23.05
CA GLU A 143 7.83 6.66 -24.42
C GLU A 143 7.56 7.89 -25.30
N HIS A 144 6.35 8.46 -25.25
CA HIS A 144 6.01 9.68 -25.98
C HIS A 144 6.84 10.90 -25.53
N ALA A 145 7.09 11.05 -24.23
CA ALA A 145 7.92 12.13 -23.69
C ALA A 145 9.37 12.05 -24.20
N ARG A 146 9.93 10.84 -24.32
CA ARG A 146 11.29 10.63 -24.84
C ARG A 146 11.42 11.04 -26.31
N VAL A 147 10.46 10.66 -27.15
CA VAL A 147 10.46 11.03 -28.57
C VAL A 147 10.37 12.55 -28.74
N SER A 148 9.51 13.21 -27.96
CA SER A 148 9.31 14.67 -28.02
C SER A 148 10.53 15.49 -27.54
N SER A 149 11.46 14.88 -26.80
CA SER A 149 12.67 15.53 -26.29
C SER A 149 13.89 15.40 -27.20
N ALA A 150 13.77 14.64 -28.30
CA ALA A 150 14.84 14.39 -29.26
C ALA A 150 14.78 15.31 -30.50
N ASP A 151 13.72 16.10 -30.64
CA ASP A 151 13.50 17.12 -31.69
C ASP A 151 13.77 18.54 -31.15
#